data_AF-A0A932XIU3-F1
#
_entry.id   AF-A0A932XIU3-F1
#
_cell.length_a   1.000
_cell.length_b   1.000
_cell.length_c   1.000
_cell.angle_alpha   90.00
_cell.angle_beta   90.00
_cell.angle_gamma   90.00
#
_symmetry.space_group_name_H-M   'P 1'
#
loop_
_entity.id
_entity.type
_entity.pdbx_description
1 polymer ?
#
loop_
_entity_poly.entity_id
_entity_poly.type
_entity_poly.pdbx_seq_one_letter_code
_entity_poly.pdbx_strand_id
1 'polypeptide(L)' 'MGQLVEWPEVVTEGKTLEECRELLKDALYEMVMAYRQQGKEIPVGGALLEQVPVEV' A
#
# COMPACT_ATOMS: atom_id res chain seq x y z
N MET A 1 7.75 0.35 -9.45
CA MET A 1 6.69 -0.40 -8.75
C MET A 1 6.69 0.00 -7.29
N GLY A 2 5.52 0.29 -6.72
CA GLY A 2 5.32 0.55 -5.30
C GLY A 2 4.16 -0.28 -4.77
N GLN A 3 4.15 -0.57 -3.48
CA GLN A 3 3.12 -1.37 -2.81
C GLN A 3 2.86 -0.81 -1.42
N LEU A 4 1.60 -0.86 -0.97
CA LEU A 4 1.26 -0.57 0.42
C LEU A 4 1.48 -1.80 1.29
N VAL A 5 2.20 -1.64 2.40
CA VAL A 5 2.50 -2.75 3.31
C VAL A 5 1.24 -3.30 3.97
N GLU A 6 0.36 -2.41 4.43
CA GLU A 6 -0.88 -2.77 5.13
C GLU A 6 -1.97 -3.28 4.17
N TRP A 7 -1.82 -3.03 2.87
CA TRP A 7 -2.77 -3.39 1.81
C TRP A 7 -2.01 -3.99 0.63
N PRO A 8 -1.51 -5.24 0.74
CA PRO A 8 -0.66 -5.86 -0.29
C PRO A 8 -1.33 -5.95 -1.67
N GLU A 9 -2.65 -5.90 -1.73
CA GLU A 9 -3.41 -5.84 -2.99
C GLU A 9 -3.25 -4.51 -3.74
N VAL A 10 -2.81 -3.44 -3.07
CA VAL A 10 -2.59 -2.12 -3.67
C VAL A 10 -1.15 -2.01 -4.15
N VAL A 11 -0.96 -2.31 -5.43
CA VAL A 11 0.32 -2.22 -6.14
C VAL A 11 0.17 -1.26 -7.32
N THR A 12 1.16 -0.38 -7.50
CA THR A 12 1.21 0.51 -8.67
C THR A 12 2.58 0.45 -9.36
N GLU A 13 2.59 0.81 -10.64
CA GLU A 13 3.80 0.93 -11.43
C GLU A 13 3.80 2.27 -12.17
N GLY A 14 4.95 2.91 -12.19
CA GLY A 14 5.19 4.20 -12.83
C GLY A 14 6.63 4.27 -13.29
N LYS A 15 6.91 5.19 -14.21
CA LYS A 15 8.24 5.40 -14.81
C LYS A 15 9.23 6.00 -13.82
N THR A 16 8.74 6.69 -12.79
CA THR A 16 9.55 7.26 -11.71
C THR A 16 9.01 6.88 -10.33
N LEU A 17 9.82 7.07 -9.29
CA LEU A 17 9.41 6.87 -7.90
C LEU A 17 8.28 7.83 -7.52
N GLU A 18 8.36 9.09 -7.95
CA GLU A 18 7.33 10.10 -7.75
C GLU A 18 6.00 9.68 -8.38
N GLU A 19 6.02 9.18 -9.63
CA GLU A 19 4.81 8.70 -10.30
C GLU A 19 4.21 7.50 -9.55
N CYS A 20 5.04 6.52 -9.14
CA CYS A 20 4.56 5.40 -8.32
C CYS A 20 3.91 5.89 -7.01
N ARG A 21 4.51 6.91 -6.36
CA ARG A 21 4.02 7.46 -5.10
C ARG A 21 2.66 8.13 -5.25
N GLU A 22 2.46 8.94 -6.28
CA GLU A 22 1.16 9.59 -6.52
C GLU A 22 0.10 8.55 -6.86
N LEU A 23 0.42 7.58 -7.73
CA LEU A 23 -0.51 6.48 -8.05
C LEU A 23 -0.90 5.67 -6.79
N LEU A 24 0.04 5.43 -5.87
CA LEU A 24 -0.24 4.72 -4.62
C LEU A 24 -1.22 5.49 -3.72
N LYS A 25 -1.08 6.82 -3.64
CA LYS A 25 -1.98 7.66 -2.84
C LYS A 25 -3.40 7.66 -3.41
N ASP A 26 -3.52 7.77 -4.72
CA ASP A 26 -4.81 7.73 -5.41
C ASP A 26 -5.50 6.37 -5.19
N ALA A 27 -4.76 5.28 -5.40
CA ALA A 27 -5.29 3.93 -5.16
C ALA A 27 -5.69 3.71 -3.70
N LEU A 28 -4.89 4.20 -2.74
CA LEU A 28 -5.24 4.15 -1.31
C LEU A 28 -6.54 4.87 -1.01
N TYR A 29 -6.74 6.07 -1.58
CA TYR A 29 -7.93 6.87 -1.34
C TYR A 29 -9.19 6.12 -1.82
N GLU A 30 -9.17 5.59 -3.03
CA GLU A 30 -10.28 4.82 -3.59
C GLU A 30 -10.59 3.57 -2.76
N MET A 31 -9.56 2.87 -2.31
CA MET A 31 -9.68 1.67 -1.50
C MET A 31 -10.28 1.95 -0.11
N VAL A 32 -9.86 3.05 0.53
CA VAL A 32 -10.47 3.52 1.79
C VAL A 32 -11.94 3.87 1.60
N MET A 33 -12.29 4.54 0.51
CA MET A 33 -13.68 4.90 0.20
C MET A 33 -14.53 3.64 -0.03
N ALA A 34 -14.03 2.66 -0.78
CA ALA A 34 -14.71 1.39 -1.00
C ALA A 34 -14.94 0.61 0.31
N TYR A 35 -13.96 0.60 1.22
CA TYR A 35 -14.09 -0.05 2.53
C TYR A 35 -15.14 0.64 3.41
N ARG A 36 -15.14 1.98 3.44
CA ARG A 36 -16.15 2.76 4.18
C ARG A 36 -17.56 2.49 3.66
N GLN A 37 -17.75 2.45 2.34
CA GLN A 37 -19.06 2.15 1.74
C GLN A 37 -19.56 0.74 2.08
N GLN A 38 -18.63 -0.22 2.21
CA GLN A 38 -18.95 -1.60 2.60
C GLN A 38 -19.08 -1.78 4.11
N GLY A 39 -18.86 -0.74 4.92
CA GLY A 39 -18.82 -0.84 6.38
C GLY A 39 -17.69 -1.74 6.90
N LYS A 40 -16.62 -1.91 6.11
CA LYS A 40 -15.45 -2.71 6.47
C LYS A 40 -14.49 -1.91 7.32
N GLU A 41 -13.81 -2.59 8.24
CA GLU A 41 -12.71 -2.01 8.99
C GLU A 41 -11.52 -1.74 8.05
N ILE A 42 -10.97 -0.54 8.14
CA ILE A 42 -9.77 -0.14 7.41
C ILE A 42 -8.58 -0.74 8.16
N PRO A 43 -7.72 -1.56 7.51
CA PRO A 43 -6.46 -1.98 8.10
C PRO A 43 -5.63 -0.73 8.44
N VAL A 44 -5.52 -0.46 9.75
CA VAL A 44 -4.73 0.62 10.31
C VAL A 44 -3.38 0.06 10.75
N GLY A 45 -2.34 0.89 10.60
CA GLY A 45 -0.94 0.47 10.64
C GLY A 45 -0.54 -0.39 11.84
N GLY A 46 0.42 -1.26 11.60
CA GLY A 46 0.98 -2.19 12.59
C GLY A 46 2.04 -3.13 12.02
N ALA A 47 2.40 -2.97 10.75
CA ALA A 47 3.41 -3.81 10.12
C ALA A 47 4.76 -3.67 10.84
N LEU A 48 5.18 -4.79 11.44
CA LEU A 48 6.56 -4.96 11.86
C LEU A 48 7.42 -5.05 10.59
N LEU A 49 8.20 -4.01 10.32
CA LEU A 49 9.21 -4.05 9.27
C LEU A 49 10.51 -4.57 9.88
N GLU A 50 10.77 -5.87 9.70
CA GLU A 50 12.01 -6.51 10.11
C GLU A 50 12.85 -6.86 8.88
N GLN A 51 14.10 -6.39 8.85
CA GLN A 51 15.06 -6.77 7.81
C GLN A 51 15.84 -7.99 8.29
N VAL A 52 15.65 -9.14 7.64
CA VAL A 52 16.47 -10.33 7.87
C VAL A 52 17.57 -10.38 6.80
N PRO A 53 18.86 -10.22 7.17
CA PRO A 53 19.94 -10.33 6.20
C PRO A 53 20.05 -11.77 5.68
N VAL A 54 20.45 -11.93 4.42
CA VAL A 54 20.80 -13.24 3.87
C VAL A 54 22.18 -13.62 4.38
N GLU A 55 22.27 -14.64 5.22
CA GLU A 55 23.55 -15.25 5.60
C GLU A 55 23.99 -16.19 4.46
N VAL A 56 25.16 -15.94 3.87
CA VAL A 56 25.79 -16.74 2.80
C VAL A 56 27.09 -17.34 3.32
#